data_AF-A0A7S2G607-F1
#
_entry.id   AF-A0A7S2G607-F1
#
_cell.length_a   1.000
_cell.length_b   1.000
_cell.length_c   1.000
_cell.angle_alpha   90.00
_cell.angle_beta   90.00
_cell.angle_gamma   90.00
#
_symmetry.space_group_name_H-M   'P 1'
#
loop_
_entity.id
_entity.type
_entity.pdbx_description
1 polymer ?
#
loop_
_entity_poly.entity_id
_entity_poly.type
_entity_poly.pdbx_seq_one_letter_code
_entity_poly.pdbx_strand_id
1 'polypeptide(L)'
;AEKFRAAAAKAAKVGSDASSEGSRSRSPARQPRAQRARGPQLRDWVLVRNGSRFWRDAVPALVSKVTKGLSEEDATVCLVLPNHLALRHGFGSQRPFLVLEGIGLRDVRPYTGGDQAWLRSVLLKAIKEHRGVAREAKEAKPALYAVPEPLSPIAEQEEEQRPEVEEEEQRHEEEEQQQLPDAEEEEEQPEVEEGASSSSSAYESAEAAPATEAAPPSEVAPTTPLQSGRRR
;
A
#
# COMPACT_ATOMS: atom_id res chain seq x y z
N ALA A 1 -49.69 5.48 11.44
CA ALA A 1 -48.46 5.93 10.75
C ALA A 1 -48.59 7.42 10.49
N GLU A 2 -48.15 8.26 11.43
CA GLU A 2 -48.08 9.73 11.34
C GLU A 2 -47.75 10.21 12.76
N LYS A 3 -46.53 10.72 13.02
CA LYS A 3 -46.12 11.57 14.18
C LYS A 3 -44.61 11.55 14.49
N PHE A 4 -43.72 11.61 13.51
CA PHE A 4 -42.29 11.90 13.78
C PHE A 4 -41.62 12.72 12.67
N ARG A 5 -42.13 13.92 12.42
CA ARG A 5 -41.43 14.96 11.61
C ARG A 5 -41.60 16.33 12.28
N ALA A 6 -40.75 16.63 13.26
CA ALA A 6 -40.59 17.98 13.79
C ALA A 6 -39.29 18.06 14.63
N ALA A 7 -38.16 18.30 13.98
CA ALA A 7 -36.95 18.82 14.62
C ALA A 7 -35.96 19.31 13.54
N ALA A 8 -36.39 20.32 12.78
CA ALA A 8 -35.52 21.11 11.94
C ALA A 8 -35.73 22.59 12.31
N ALA A 9 -34.65 23.36 12.27
CA ALA A 9 -34.55 24.81 12.49
C ALA A 9 -34.37 25.29 13.94
N LYS A 10 -33.11 25.26 14.41
CA LYS A 10 -32.52 26.38 15.18
C LYS A 10 -31.01 26.19 15.39
N ALA A 11 -30.21 26.80 14.51
CA ALA A 11 -28.87 27.29 14.80
C ALA A 11 -28.34 28.05 13.57
N ALA A 12 -28.91 29.22 13.33
CA ALA A 12 -28.32 30.20 12.44
C ALA A 12 -27.53 31.20 13.28
N LYS A 13 -26.32 31.50 12.80
CA LYS A 13 -25.69 32.83 12.84
C LYS A 13 -24.96 33.23 14.13
N VAL A 14 -23.68 32.84 14.21
CA VAL A 14 -22.65 33.56 14.97
C VAL A 14 -21.40 33.68 14.11
N GLY A 15 -20.97 34.93 13.85
CA GLY A 15 -19.57 35.29 13.64
C GLY A 15 -18.98 35.08 12.24
N SER A 16 -19.41 35.88 11.26
CA SER A 16 -18.59 36.24 10.11
C SER A 16 -17.94 37.58 10.42
N ASP A 17 -16.66 37.58 10.82
CA ASP A 17 -15.68 38.63 10.51
C ASP A 17 -14.32 38.24 11.12
N ALA A 18 -13.51 37.57 10.31
CA ALA A 18 -12.07 37.52 10.48
C ALA A 18 -11.44 37.56 9.10
N SER A 19 -11.19 38.79 8.64
CA SER A 19 -10.28 39.12 7.55
C SER A 19 -8.91 38.51 7.85
N SER A 20 -8.65 37.28 7.37
CA SER A 20 -7.31 36.72 7.31
C SER A 20 -6.72 37.09 5.95
N GLU A 21 -5.96 38.18 5.95
CA GLU A 21 -5.08 38.57 4.87
C GLU A 21 -4.20 37.38 4.45
N GLY A 22 -4.33 36.99 3.19
CA GLY A 22 -3.20 36.60 2.35
C GLY A 22 -2.21 35.58 2.91
N SER A 23 -2.66 34.43 3.43
CA SER A 23 -1.79 33.24 3.52
C SER A 23 -1.53 32.70 2.11
N ARG A 24 -0.63 33.38 1.39
CA ARG A 24 -0.07 32.94 0.12
C ARG A 24 0.49 31.53 0.31
N SER A 25 -0.14 30.58 -0.38
CA SER A 25 0.37 29.28 -0.79
C SER A 25 1.46 28.69 0.11
N ARG A 26 1.04 28.02 1.19
CA ARG A 26 1.92 27.10 1.92
C ARG A 26 2.30 25.97 0.96
N SER A 27 3.42 26.14 0.26
CA SER A 27 4.09 25.05 -0.43
C SER A 27 4.15 23.86 0.54
N PRO A 28 3.69 22.66 0.15
CA PRO A 28 3.68 21.51 1.05
C PRO A 28 5.10 21.37 1.61
N ALA A 29 5.21 21.39 2.94
CA ALA A 29 6.49 21.29 3.63
C ALA A 29 7.26 20.12 3.00
N ARG A 30 8.39 20.43 2.37
CA ARG A 30 9.20 19.41 1.71
C ARG A 30 9.54 18.40 2.79
N GLN A 31 8.99 17.18 2.67
CA GLN A 31 9.30 16.14 3.63
C GLN A 31 10.83 15.96 3.69
N PRO A 32 11.38 15.78 4.91
CA PRO A 32 12.82 15.69 5.10
C PRO A 32 13.38 14.61 4.17
N ARG A 33 14.44 14.93 3.41
CA ARG A 33 15.06 14.03 2.43
C ARG A 33 15.37 12.64 3.02
N ALA A 34 15.65 12.56 4.32
CA ALA A 34 15.89 11.31 5.04
C ALA A 34 14.73 10.29 4.96
N GLN A 35 13.48 10.75 4.88
CA GLN A 35 12.32 9.85 4.72
C GLN A 35 12.21 9.24 3.31
N ARG A 36 12.85 9.84 2.31
CA ARG A 36 12.87 9.29 0.93
C ARG A 36 13.88 8.17 0.77
N ALA A 37 14.91 8.12 1.61
CA ALA A 37 15.98 7.12 1.52
C ALA A 37 15.56 5.77 2.11
N ARG A 38 14.55 5.74 2.99
CA ARG A 38 14.09 4.49 3.60
C ARG A 38 13.03 3.87 2.69
N GLY A 39 13.37 2.76 2.04
CA GLY A 39 12.40 1.93 1.33
C GLY A 39 11.26 1.47 2.26
N PRO A 40 10.09 1.10 1.68
CA PRO A 40 8.93 0.68 2.46
C PRO A 40 9.26 -0.55 3.33
N GLN A 41 8.80 -0.56 4.57
CA GLN A 41 9.00 -1.68 5.47
C GLN A 41 7.73 -2.50 5.66
N LEU A 42 7.91 -3.71 6.19
CA LEU A 42 6.80 -4.56 6.59
C LEU A 42 5.89 -3.82 7.58
N ARG A 43 4.57 -3.86 7.34
CA ARG A 43 3.52 -3.17 8.12
C ARG A 43 3.46 -1.65 7.96
N ASP A 44 4.25 -1.06 7.07
CA ASP A 44 4.09 0.34 6.73
C ASP A 44 2.82 0.55 5.89
N TRP A 45 2.23 1.74 6.05
CA TRP A 45 1.14 2.20 5.19
C TRP A 45 1.70 2.98 4.01
N VAL A 46 1.26 2.60 2.82
CA VAL A 46 1.73 3.19 1.57
C VAL A 46 0.55 3.54 0.66
N LEU A 47 0.74 4.51 -0.22
CA LEU A 47 -0.13 4.77 -1.37
C LEU A 47 0.37 3.93 -2.53
N VAL A 48 -0.53 3.21 -3.18
CA VAL A 48 -0.25 2.45 -4.39
C VAL A 48 -1.06 2.97 -5.57
N ARG A 49 -0.41 3.06 -6.73
CA ARG A 49 -1.11 3.26 -8.00
C ARG A 49 -1.50 1.90 -8.59
N ASN A 50 -2.78 1.61 -8.63
CA ASN A 50 -3.29 0.39 -9.28
C ASN A 50 -3.80 0.75 -10.68
N GLY A 51 -2.95 0.64 -11.70
CA GLY A 51 -3.32 0.92 -13.10
C GLY A 51 -3.55 2.39 -13.45
N SER A 52 -3.48 3.32 -12.49
CA SER A 52 -3.56 4.77 -12.76
C SER A 52 -2.17 5.40 -12.89
N ARG A 53 -2.02 6.32 -13.85
CA ARG A 53 -0.83 7.15 -13.98
C ARG A 53 -0.74 8.19 -12.86
N PHE A 54 -1.87 8.60 -12.30
CA PHE A 54 -1.97 9.75 -11.38
C PHE A 54 -2.02 9.34 -9.91
N TRP A 55 -1.25 10.04 -9.07
CA TRP A 55 -1.23 9.80 -7.62
C TRP A 55 -2.50 10.22 -6.88
N ARG A 56 -3.34 11.07 -7.51
CA ARG A 56 -4.63 11.46 -6.92
C ARG A 56 -5.62 10.29 -6.80
N ASP A 57 -5.44 9.26 -7.64
CA ASP A 57 -6.26 8.05 -7.66
C ASP A 57 -5.59 6.90 -6.88
N ALA A 58 -4.47 7.18 -6.20
CA ALA A 58 -3.77 6.16 -5.43
C ALA A 58 -4.56 5.77 -4.18
N VAL A 59 -4.51 4.49 -3.84
CA VAL A 59 -5.27 3.90 -2.73
C VAL A 59 -4.31 3.56 -1.60
N PRO A 60 -4.68 3.79 -0.31
CA PRO A 60 -3.85 3.37 0.80
C PRO A 60 -3.83 1.84 0.91
N ALA A 61 -2.67 1.27 1.20
CA ALA A 61 -2.44 -0.15 1.33
C ALA A 61 -1.45 -0.45 2.46
N LEU A 62 -1.53 -1.66 3.01
CA LEU A 62 -0.61 -2.16 4.03
C LEU A 62 0.43 -3.09 3.40
N VAL A 63 1.72 -2.85 3.67
CA VAL A 63 2.81 -3.72 3.18
C VAL A 63 2.81 -5.04 3.95
N SER A 64 2.59 -6.16 3.24
CA SER A 64 2.55 -7.51 3.82
C SER A 64 3.81 -8.33 3.57
N LYS A 65 4.56 -8.03 2.50
CA LYS A 65 5.84 -8.65 2.19
C LYS A 65 6.68 -7.68 1.37
N VAL A 66 8.00 -7.69 1.60
CA VAL A 66 8.98 -6.97 0.80
C VAL A 66 9.95 -8.01 0.26
N THR A 67 10.04 -8.13 -1.06
CA THR A 67 10.98 -9.01 -1.75
C THR A 67 12.10 -8.12 -2.29
N LYS A 68 13.33 -8.33 -1.81
CA LYS A 68 14.51 -7.61 -2.31
C LYS A 68 15.03 -8.35 -3.54
N GLY A 69 15.24 -7.63 -4.64
CA GLY A 69 15.92 -8.15 -5.80
C GLY A 69 17.44 -8.03 -5.67
N LEU A 70 18.16 -8.26 -6.78
CA LEU A 70 19.61 -8.05 -6.85
C LEU A 70 19.95 -6.55 -6.76
N SER A 71 19.16 -5.70 -7.41
CA SER A 71 19.21 -4.25 -7.29
C SER A 71 18.08 -3.71 -6.38
N GLU A 72 18.25 -2.50 -5.85
CA GLU A 72 17.16 -1.78 -5.16
C GLU A 72 15.99 -1.48 -6.10
N GLU A 73 16.25 -1.35 -7.40
CA GLU A 73 15.24 -1.10 -8.43
C GLU A 73 14.36 -2.33 -8.70
N ASP A 74 14.89 -3.52 -8.47
CA ASP A 74 14.22 -4.81 -8.65
C ASP A 74 13.39 -5.22 -7.41
N ALA A 75 13.37 -4.39 -6.38
CA ALA A 75 12.59 -4.66 -5.20
C ALA A 75 11.09 -4.59 -5.50
N THR A 76 10.35 -5.61 -5.06
CA THR A 76 8.90 -5.70 -5.20
C THR A 76 8.24 -5.86 -3.84
N VAL A 77 6.98 -5.44 -3.73
CA VAL A 77 6.20 -5.54 -2.50
C VAL A 77 4.88 -6.25 -2.74
N CYS A 78 4.45 -7.01 -1.75
CA CYS A 78 3.07 -7.48 -1.65
C CYS A 78 2.30 -6.52 -0.73
N LEU A 79 1.12 -6.12 -1.18
CA LEU A 79 0.30 -5.12 -0.53
C LEU A 79 -1.09 -5.68 -0.23
N VAL A 80 -1.69 -5.25 0.87
CA VAL A 80 -3.08 -5.56 1.22
C VAL A 80 -3.89 -4.28 1.15
N LEU A 81 -4.78 -4.20 0.18
CA LEU A 81 -5.65 -3.06 -0.08
C LEU A 81 -6.97 -3.24 0.67
N PRO A 82 -7.33 -2.33 1.59
CA PRO A 82 -8.63 -2.31 2.22
C PRO A 82 -9.72 -1.95 1.20
N ASN A 83 -10.80 -2.72 1.15
CA ASN A 83 -12.01 -2.29 0.46
C ASN A 83 -12.79 -1.33 1.37
N HIS A 84 -12.57 -0.02 1.23
CA HIS A 84 -13.16 0.99 2.11
C HIS A 84 -14.69 0.89 2.22
N LEU A 85 -15.38 0.52 1.14
CA LEU A 85 -16.83 0.37 1.14
C LEU A 85 -17.27 -0.82 1.98
N ALA A 86 -16.62 -1.98 1.78
CA ALA A 86 -16.88 -3.17 2.58
C ALA A 86 -16.59 -2.93 4.07
N LEU A 87 -15.44 -2.31 4.36
CA LEU A 87 -14.98 -2.07 5.73
C LEU A 87 -15.83 -1.04 6.48
N ARG A 88 -16.34 0.02 5.83
CA ARG A 88 -17.17 1.04 6.48
C ARG A 88 -18.60 0.60 6.72
N HIS A 89 -19.20 -0.06 5.74
CA HIS A 89 -20.63 -0.34 5.76
C HIS A 89 -20.94 -1.76 6.23
N GLY A 90 -19.92 -2.59 6.46
CA GLY A 90 -20.12 -4.00 6.79
C GLY A 90 -20.88 -4.73 5.69
N PHE A 91 -20.83 -4.25 4.44
CA PHE A 91 -21.35 -5.01 3.33
C PHE A 91 -20.62 -6.34 3.35
N GLY A 92 -21.37 -7.45 3.41
CA GLY A 92 -20.88 -8.82 3.46
C GLY A 92 -20.16 -9.26 2.19
N SER A 93 -19.33 -8.38 1.62
CA SER A 93 -18.47 -8.68 0.51
C SER A 93 -17.61 -9.86 0.90
N GLN A 94 -17.58 -10.86 0.04
CA GLN A 94 -16.71 -12.03 0.22
C GLN A 94 -15.22 -11.65 0.31
N ARG A 95 -14.85 -10.43 -0.09
CA ARG A 95 -13.47 -9.93 -0.15
C ARG A 95 -13.37 -8.54 0.52
N PRO A 96 -13.22 -8.48 1.86
CA PRO A 96 -13.07 -7.21 2.58
C PRO A 96 -11.73 -6.49 2.29
N PHE A 97 -10.78 -7.20 1.69
CA PHE A 97 -9.51 -6.66 1.22
C PHE A 97 -9.06 -7.40 -0.05
N LEU A 98 -8.16 -6.76 -0.81
CA LEU A 98 -7.51 -7.31 -1.99
C LEU A 98 -6.01 -7.44 -1.73
N VAL A 99 -5.40 -8.54 -2.15
CA VAL A 99 -3.94 -8.71 -2.09
C VAL A 99 -3.38 -8.41 -3.47
N LEU A 100 -2.40 -7.52 -3.54
CA LEU A 100 -1.61 -7.24 -4.74
C LEU A 100 -0.19 -7.77 -4.52
N GLU A 101 0.37 -8.42 -5.52
CA GLU A 101 1.69 -9.03 -5.48
C GLU A 101 2.57 -8.46 -6.60
N GLY A 102 3.89 -8.49 -6.42
CA GLY A 102 4.83 -8.05 -7.45
C GLY A 102 4.81 -6.55 -7.76
N ILE A 103 4.34 -5.70 -6.84
CA ILE A 103 4.27 -4.25 -7.07
C ILE A 103 5.67 -3.65 -6.95
N GLY A 104 6.16 -2.97 -7.99
CA GLY A 104 7.46 -2.30 -7.98
C GLY A 104 7.48 -1.06 -7.08
N LEU A 105 8.64 -0.73 -6.51
CA LEU A 105 8.79 0.42 -5.59
C LEU A 105 8.39 1.78 -6.20
N ARG A 106 8.52 1.93 -7.53
CA ARG A 106 8.10 3.14 -8.28
C ARG A 106 6.60 3.46 -8.23
N ASP A 107 5.78 2.47 -7.92
CA ASP A 107 4.32 2.59 -7.81
C ASP A 107 3.84 2.72 -6.37
N VAL A 108 4.78 2.86 -5.43
CA VAL A 108 4.55 2.93 -4.00
C VAL A 108 5.08 4.26 -3.46
N ARG A 109 4.30 4.94 -2.61
CA ARG A 109 4.73 6.12 -1.86
C ARG A 109 4.34 6.00 -0.39
N PRO A 110 5.06 6.62 0.54
CA PRO A 110 4.62 6.68 1.94
C PRO A 110 3.23 7.29 2.04
N TYR A 111 2.34 6.65 2.80
CA TYR A 111 1.05 7.22 3.12
C TYR A 111 1.17 8.12 4.34
N THR A 112 0.59 9.32 4.28
CA THR A 112 0.64 10.30 5.36
C THR A 112 -0.75 10.71 5.86
N GLY A 113 -1.78 9.92 5.55
CA GLY A 113 -3.15 10.18 6.00
C GLY A 113 -3.32 10.02 7.52
N GLY A 114 -4.23 10.80 8.11
CA GLY A 114 -4.50 10.77 9.56
C GLY A 114 -5.36 9.59 10.03
N ASP A 115 -5.96 8.84 9.11
CA ASP A 115 -6.84 7.70 9.35
C ASP A 115 -6.11 6.35 9.40
N GLN A 116 -4.77 6.35 9.38
CA GLN A 116 -3.94 5.14 9.46
C GLN A 116 -4.30 4.22 10.63
N ALA A 117 -4.50 4.79 11.83
CA ALA A 117 -4.82 4.01 13.02
C ALA A 117 -6.18 3.30 12.88
N TRP A 118 -7.16 3.98 12.29
CA TRP A 118 -8.47 3.42 12.02
C TRP A 118 -8.40 2.33 10.95
N LEU A 119 -7.77 2.62 9.80
CA LEU A 119 -7.60 1.65 8.72
C LEU A 119 -6.90 0.38 9.19
N ARG A 120 -5.84 0.51 10.00
CA ARG A 120 -5.11 -0.62 10.58
C ARG A 120 -5.99 -1.49 11.46
N SER A 121 -6.75 -0.89 12.38
CA SER A 121 -7.59 -1.67 13.28
C SER A 121 -8.70 -2.41 12.53
N VAL A 122 -9.34 -1.74 11.56
CA VAL A 122 -10.43 -2.32 10.76
C VAL A 122 -9.91 -3.41 9.81
N LEU A 123 -8.78 -3.19 9.13
CA LEU A 123 -8.17 -4.18 8.24
C LEU A 123 -7.72 -5.43 8.99
N LEU A 124 -7.05 -5.27 10.14
CA LEU A 124 -6.60 -6.42 10.95
C LEU A 124 -7.79 -7.22 11.51
N LYS A 125 -8.87 -6.54 11.90
CA LYS A 125 -10.12 -7.17 12.32
C LYS A 125 -10.70 -8.01 11.16
N ALA A 126 -10.82 -7.43 9.96
CA ALA A 126 -11.31 -8.13 8.79
C ALA A 126 -10.45 -9.33 8.39
N ILE A 127 -9.12 -9.22 8.49
CA ILE A 127 -8.20 -10.36 8.24
C ILE A 127 -8.42 -11.47 9.26
N LYS A 128 -8.62 -11.14 10.54
CA LYS A 128 -8.89 -12.12 11.59
C LYS A 128 -10.21 -12.85 11.36
N GLU A 129 -11.27 -12.12 11.03
CA GLU A 129 -12.59 -12.68 10.72
C GLU A 129 -12.54 -13.57 9.48
N HIS A 130 -11.91 -13.11 8.39
CA HIS A 130 -11.76 -13.88 7.15
C HIS A 130 -10.98 -15.18 7.36
N ARG A 131 -9.95 -15.18 8.23
CA ARG A 131 -9.20 -16.39 8.60
C ARG A 131 -10.05 -17.38 9.41
N GLY A 132 -10.94 -16.88 10.26
CA GLY A 132 -11.89 -17.71 11.01
C GLY A 132 -12.84 -18.46 10.08
N VAL A 133 -13.51 -17.72 9.18
CA VAL A 133 -14.43 -18.29 8.19
C VAL A 133 -13.74 -19.30 7.27
N ALA A 134 -12.52 -19.00 6.81
CA ALA A 134 -11.75 -19.92 5.97
C ALA A 134 -11.37 -21.22 6.70
N ARG A 135 -11.17 -21.18 8.02
CA ARG A 135 -10.91 -22.36 8.84
C ARG A 135 -12.17 -23.22 9.00
N GLU A 136 -13.29 -22.59 9.32
CA GLU A 136 -14.59 -23.28 9.41
C GLU A 136 -14.98 -23.92 8.08
N ALA A 137 -14.75 -23.24 6.95
CA ALA A 137 -15.02 -23.81 5.63
C ALA A 137 -14.13 -25.02 5.28
N LYS A 138 -12.89 -25.06 5.80
CA LYS A 138 -12.00 -26.22 5.66
C LYS A 138 -12.45 -27.40 6.53
N GLU A 139 -12.95 -27.12 7.73
CA GLU A 139 -13.44 -28.13 8.67
C GLU A 139 -14.83 -28.68 8.26
N ALA A 140 -15.69 -27.82 7.71
CA ALA A 140 -17.00 -28.14 7.18
C ALA A 140 -16.98 -28.77 5.77
N LYS A 141 -15.81 -29.05 5.19
CA LYS A 141 -15.65 -30.06 4.14
C LYS A 141 -15.17 -31.37 4.78
N PRO A 142 -16.01 -32.09 5.55
CA PRO A 142 -15.67 -33.44 5.95
C PRO A 142 -15.79 -34.34 4.72
N ALA A 143 -14.69 -35.00 4.37
CA ALA A 143 -14.66 -36.41 3.99
C ALA A 143 -15.55 -36.96 2.84
N LEU A 144 -16.26 -36.15 2.05
CA LEU A 144 -17.00 -36.66 0.88
C LEU A 144 -16.11 -37.11 -0.27
N TYR A 145 -14.80 -36.82 -0.18
CA TYR A 145 -13.75 -37.42 -1.00
C TYR A 145 -12.75 -38.17 -0.11
N ALA A 146 -13.23 -38.97 0.84
CA ALA A 146 -12.49 -40.16 1.22
C ALA A 146 -12.44 -41.04 -0.03
N VAL A 147 -11.51 -40.72 -0.94
CA VAL A 147 -11.14 -41.56 -2.06
C VAL A 147 -10.85 -42.91 -1.41
N PRO A 148 -11.62 -43.97 -1.72
CA PRO A 148 -11.34 -45.29 -1.19
C PRO A 148 -9.88 -45.57 -1.50
N GLU A 149 -9.12 -45.83 -0.44
CA GLU A 149 -7.72 -46.23 -0.46
C GLU A 149 -7.54 -47.20 -1.64
N PRO A 150 -6.80 -46.83 -2.71
CA PRO A 150 -6.64 -47.71 -3.84
C PRO A 150 -5.95 -48.96 -3.32
N LEU A 151 -6.71 -50.06 -3.27
CA LEU A 151 -6.20 -51.39 -2.97
C LEU A 151 -5.01 -51.62 -3.88
N SER A 152 -3.84 -51.75 -3.26
CA SER A 152 -2.62 -52.43 -3.68
C SER A 152 -2.20 -52.31 -5.17
N PRO A 153 -0.93 -52.01 -5.45
CA PRO A 153 -0.41 -52.09 -6.81
C PRO A 153 -0.51 -53.54 -7.30
N ILE A 154 -1.41 -53.80 -8.24
CA ILE A 154 -1.28 -54.96 -9.12
C ILE A 154 -0.10 -54.63 -10.03
N ALA A 155 0.87 -55.53 -9.98
CA ALA A 155 2.11 -55.52 -10.72
C ALA A 155 1.93 -55.16 -12.20
N GLU A 156 2.93 -54.43 -12.70
CA GLU A 156 3.54 -54.63 -14.03
C GLU A 156 2.61 -54.57 -15.25
N GLN A 157 2.65 -53.42 -15.93
CA GLN A 157 2.63 -53.24 -17.40
C GLN A 157 2.96 -51.75 -17.64
N GLU A 158 4.21 -51.37 -17.92
CA GLU A 158 4.82 -51.38 -19.26
C GLU A 158 3.84 -50.97 -20.36
N GLU A 159 3.84 -49.68 -20.70
CA GLU A 159 3.72 -49.08 -22.05
C GLU A 159 3.64 -47.56 -21.85
N GLU A 160 4.76 -46.84 -21.92
CA GLU A 160 5.27 -46.29 -23.19
C GLU A 160 4.19 -45.51 -23.94
N GLN A 161 3.96 -44.27 -23.52
CA GLN A 161 3.44 -43.21 -24.38
C GLN A 161 3.81 -41.86 -23.75
N ARG A 162 5.01 -41.40 -24.10
CA ARG A 162 5.53 -40.07 -23.81
C ARG A 162 5.12 -39.18 -25.01
N PRO A 163 4.15 -38.27 -24.88
CA PRO A 163 3.74 -37.45 -26.02
C PRO A 163 4.78 -36.36 -26.30
N GLU A 164 5.22 -36.33 -27.56
CA GLU A 164 6.19 -35.43 -28.22
C GLU A 164 5.68 -33.97 -28.31
N VAL A 165 5.33 -33.33 -27.18
CA VAL A 165 4.79 -31.95 -27.20
C VAL A 165 5.89 -30.89 -26.95
N GLU A 166 7.11 -31.30 -26.59
CA GLU A 166 8.21 -30.36 -26.31
C GLU A 166 8.98 -29.87 -27.56
N GLU A 167 8.74 -30.43 -28.76
CA GLU A 167 9.48 -30.02 -29.98
C GLU A 167 8.81 -28.88 -30.79
N GLU A 168 7.52 -28.57 -30.57
CA GLU A 168 6.87 -27.46 -31.29
C GLU A 168 7.16 -26.07 -30.68
N GLU A 169 7.44 -25.99 -29.37
CA GLU A 169 7.68 -24.69 -28.72
C GLU A 169 9.06 -24.11 -29.08
N GLN A 170 10.06 -24.96 -29.35
CA GLN A 170 11.40 -24.51 -29.76
C GLN A 170 11.44 -23.96 -31.20
N ARG A 171 10.49 -24.33 -32.08
CA ARG A 171 10.46 -23.80 -33.45
C ARG A 171 9.95 -22.36 -33.55
N HIS A 172 9.05 -21.94 -32.65
CA HIS A 172 8.54 -20.57 -32.68
C HIS A 172 9.57 -19.55 -32.17
N GLU A 173 10.45 -19.93 -31.25
CA GLU A 173 11.45 -19.03 -30.67
C GLU A 173 12.61 -18.72 -31.65
N GLU A 174 12.84 -19.58 -32.63
CA GLU A 174 13.86 -19.39 -33.67
C GLU A 174 13.36 -18.50 -34.84
N GLU A 175 12.05 -18.46 -35.09
CA GLU A 175 11.46 -17.62 -36.14
C GLU A 175 11.35 -16.14 -35.72
N GLU A 176 11.16 -15.85 -34.42
CA GLU A 176 11.07 -14.48 -33.92
C GLU A 176 12.44 -13.75 -33.94
N GLN A 177 13.56 -14.48 -33.88
CA GLN A 177 14.90 -13.89 -33.94
C GLN A 177 15.34 -13.47 -35.36
N GLN A 178 14.66 -13.90 -36.42
CA GLN A 178 15.01 -13.55 -37.81
C GLN A 178 14.26 -12.33 -38.37
N GLN A 179 13.36 -11.70 -37.60
CA GLN A 179 12.54 -10.56 -38.05
C GLN A 179 12.90 -9.21 -37.40
N LEU A 180 14.10 -9.06 -36.85
CA LEU A 180 14.63 -7.73 -36.52
C LEU A 180 15.33 -7.15 -37.75
N PRO A 181 14.75 -6.14 -38.44
CA PRO A 181 15.48 -5.42 -39.47
C PRO A 181 16.66 -4.68 -38.83
N ASP A 182 17.83 -4.80 -39.45
CA ASP A 182 18.99 -3.93 -39.24
C ASP A 182 18.55 -2.47 -39.44
N ALA A 183 18.24 -1.81 -38.33
CA ALA A 183 18.04 -0.37 -38.29
C ALA A 183 19.44 0.28 -38.28
N GLU A 184 19.92 0.53 -39.49
CA GLU A 184 21.06 1.37 -39.79
C GLU A 184 20.95 2.74 -39.07
N GLU A 185 22.09 3.13 -38.50
CA GLU A 185 22.64 4.48 -38.37
C GLU A 185 21.66 5.68 -38.44
N GLU A 186 21.65 6.48 -37.37
CA GLU A 186 21.91 7.92 -37.51
C GLU A 186 22.52 8.47 -36.21
N GLU A 187 23.84 8.68 -36.26
CA GLU A 187 24.55 9.59 -35.38
C GLU A 187 24.03 11.01 -35.60
N GLU A 188 23.45 11.63 -34.58
CA GLU A 188 23.41 13.10 -34.52
C GLU A 188 23.78 13.56 -33.11
N GLN A 189 25.06 13.91 -32.95
CA GLN A 189 25.56 14.68 -31.83
C GLN A 189 25.18 16.15 -32.06
N PRO A 190 24.52 16.82 -31.09
CA PRO A 190 24.67 18.26 -30.97
C PRO A 190 25.69 18.57 -29.87
N GLU A 191 26.91 18.90 -30.32
CA GLU A 191 27.78 19.84 -29.61
C GLU A 191 27.00 21.15 -29.43
N VAL A 192 26.68 21.53 -28.19
CA VAL A 192 26.32 22.91 -27.87
C VAL A 192 26.83 23.28 -26.48
N GLU A 193 27.97 23.97 -26.56
CA GLU A 193 28.40 25.13 -25.78
C GLU A 193 28.42 25.06 -24.26
N GLU A 194 29.66 25.07 -23.78
CA GLU A 194 30.10 25.45 -22.44
C GLU A 194 29.55 26.83 -22.04
N GLY A 195 28.42 26.83 -21.33
CA GLY A 195 27.95 27.96 -20.55
C GLY A 195 28.68 28.04 -19.22
N ALA A 196 29.89 28.59 -19.22
CA ALA A 196 30.54 29.07 -18.01
C ALA A 196 29.64 30.11 -17.30
N SER A 197 29.19 29.78 -16.10
CA SER A 197 28.68 30.78 -15.17
C SER A 197 29.14 30.43 -13.76
N SER A 198 30.35 30.89 -13.50
CA SER A 198 30.82 31.31 -12.19
C SER A 198 29.78 32.19 -11.51
N SER A 199 29.23 31.74 -10.40
CA SER A 199 28.80 32.67 -9.34
C SER A 199 29.12 32.08 -7.98
N SER A 200 30.20 32.60 -7.43
CA SER A 200 30.65 32.52 -6.07
C SER A 200 29.60 33.02 -5.06
N SER A 201 29.35 32.22 -4.02
CA SER A 201 28.92 32.65 -2.69
C SER A 201 29.38 31.51 -1.76
N ALA A 202 30.54 31.56 -1.11
CA ALA A 202 31.10 32.57 -0.22
C ALA A 202 30.19 32.81 1.01
N TYR A 203 30.53 32.06 2.07
CA TYR A 203 30.28 32.28 3.50
C TYR A 203 28.82 32.23 3.99
N GLU A 204 28.51 31.26 4.85
CA GLU A 204 28.25 31.58 6.26
C GLU A 204 28.46 30.35 7.15
N SER A 205 29.54 30.40 7.92
CA SER A 205 29.76 29.57 9.09
C SER A 205 28.76 29.97 10.17
N ALA A 206 27.94 29.04 10.63
CA ALA A 206 27.30 29.08 11.95
C ALA A 206 27.52 27.70 12.56
N GLU A 207 28.66 27.54 13.23
CA GLU A 207 28.78 27.69 14.68
C GLU A 207 27.92 26.66 15.42
N ALA A 208 28.63 25.64 15.90
CA ALA A 208 28.12 24.60 16.76
C ALA A 208 27.60 25.22 18.07
N ALA A 209 26.31 25.04 18.35
CA ALA A 209 25.77 25.26 19.68
C ALA A 209 25.75 23.94 20.47
N PRO A 210 26.16 23.96 21.75
CA PRO A 210 26.38 22.78 22.57
C PRO A 210 25.09 22.16 23.14
N ALA A 211 25.23 20.90 23.53
CA ALA A 211 24.26 20.10 24.26
C ALA A 211 23.62 20.87 25.42
N THR A 212 22.30 21.01 25.38
CA THR A 212 21.49 21.37 26.55
C THR A 212 21.01 20.11 27.23
N GLU A 213 21.74 19.81 28.28
CA GLU A 213 21.40 18.99 29.43
C GLU A 213 20.17 19.56 30.18
N ALA A 214 19.47 18.67 30.89
CA ALA A 214 18.44 18.91 31.91
C ALA A 214 16.97 19.14 31.48
N ALA A 215 16.14 18.10 31.63
CA ALA A 215 15.05 18.06 32.64
C ALA A 215 14.21 16.76 32.56
N PRO A 216 14.13 15.95 33.63
CA PRO A 216 13.02 15.01 33.87
C PRO A 216 12.00 15.63 34.86
N PRO A 217 10.97 14.87 35.30
CA PRO A 217 9.66 14.63 34.69
C PRO A 217 8.54 15.47 35.37
N SER A 218 7.54 15.94 34.63
CA SER A 218 6.29 16.43 35.23
C SER A 218 5.24 15.33 35.30
N GLU A 219 5.18 14.75 36.48
CA GLU A 219 4.08 14.00 37.06
C GLU A 219 2.82 14.90 37.09
N VAL A 220 1.80 14.57 36.28
CA VAL A 220 0.46 15.17 36.41
C VAL A 220 -0.57 14.08 36.64
N ALA A 221 -1.29 14.31 37.73
CA ALA A 221 -2.17 13.46 38.51
C ALA A 221 -3.34 12.76 37.78
N PRO A 222 -3.93 11.73 38.43
CA PRO A 222 -5.08 10.96 37.93
C PRO A 222 -6.39 11.77 37.97
N THR A 223 -7.12 11.81 36.85
CA THR A 223 -8.47 12.38 36.77
C THR A 223 -9.52 11.27 36.70
N THR A 224 -10.10 11.01 37.87
CA THR A 224 -11.49 10.62 38.23
C THR A 224 -12.31 9.61 37.39
N PRO A 225 -12.96 8.62 38.06
CA PRO A 225 -13.93 7.73 37.44
C PRO A 225 -15.29 8.41 37.22
N LEU A 226 -15.83 8.23 36.02
CA LEU A 226 -17.17 8.67 35.63
C LEU A 226 -18.24 7.81 36.32
N GLN A 227 -19.07 8.42 37.15
CA GLN A 227 -20.19 7.77 37.83
C GLN A 227 -21.21 7.22 36.83
N SER A 228 -21.46 5.92 36.90
CA SER A 228 -22.58 5.26 36.23
C SER A 228 -23.91 5.62 36.93
N GLY A 229 -24.74 6.41 36.26
CA GLY A 229 -26.13 6.64 36.63
C GLY A 229 -27.03 5.51 36.14
N ARG A 230 -27.40 4.58 37.03
CA ARG A 230 -28.56 3.71 36.86
C ARG A 230 -29.83 4.57 36.81
N ARG A 231 -30.56 4.54 35.70
CA ARG A 231 -31.98 4.89 35.68
C ARG A 231 -32.80 3.60 35.63
N ARG A 232 -33.81 3.57 36.50
CA ARG A 232 -34.82 2.52 36.65
C ARG A 232 -35.73 2.45 35.42
#